data_AF-A0A852V2B0-F1
#
_entry.id   AF-A0A852V2B0-F1
#
_cell.length_a   1.000
_cell.length_b   1.000
_cell.length_c   1.000
_cell.angle_alpha   90.00
_cell.angle_beta   90.00
_cell.angle_gamma   90.00
#
_symmetry.space_group_name_H-M   'P 1'
#
loop_
_entity.id
_entity.type
_entity.pdbx_description
1 polymer ?
#
loop_
_entity_poly.entity_id
_entity_poly.type
_entity_poly.pdbx_seq_one_letter_code
_entity_poly.pdbx_strand_id
1 'polypeptide(L)'
;MQAEASPGSRTLCAILLNPALRPAAETISFRNLGCALPLVGCDRLRLANLLDVPSKDQAQLAVLPIGEPEVTQSRALLAEALRGADEVLFAWGSNRVSGRTGTILREQVAWLRRHLETSGVRRAWMVAGTPRHPSRWRQYVGPEKARVRGSTFEDRLAKVLAAHPLDAPDPP
;
A
#
# COMPACT_ATOMS: atom_id res chain seq x y z
N MET A 1 -25.60 -11.67 3.84
CA MET A 1 -25.03 -12.62 4.82
C MET A 1 -23.68 -12.06 5.24
N GLN A 2 -23.64 -11.25 6.31
CA GLN A 2 -22.40 -10.65 6.80
C GLN A 2 -21.73 -11.66 7.73
N ALA A 3 -20.48 -12.02 7.43
CA ALA A 3 -19.68 -12.84 8.33
C ALA A 3 -19.31 -11.98 9.55
N GLU A 4 -19.82 -12.38 10.72
CA GLU A 4 -19.47 -11.75 12.00
C GLU A 4 -17.95 -11.79 12.20
N ALA A 5 -17.40 -10.67 12.66
CA ALA A 5 -15.97 -10.60 12.93
C ALA A 5 -15.63 -11.48 14.14
N SER A 6 -14.85 -12.53 13.92
CA SER A 6 -14.30 -13.32 15.01
C SER A 6 -13.55 -12.39 15.96
N PRO A 7 -13.82 -12.43 17.28
CA PRO A 7 -13.04 -11.67 18.24
C PRO A 7 -11.57 -12.08 18.12
N GLY A 8 -10.72 -11.12 17.72
CA GLY A 8 -9.28 -11.33 17.48
C GLY A 8 -8.81 -11.25 16.02
N SER A 9 -9.71 -11.04 15.05
CA SER A 9 -9.30 -10.85 13.65
C SER A 9 -8.60 -9.49 13.45
N ARG A 10 -7.40 -9.51 12.87
CA ARG A 10 -6.52 -8.35 12.69
C ARG A 10 -6.47 -7.93 11.22
N THR A 11 -6.68 -6.65 10.96
CA THR A 11 -6.78 -6.08 9.62
C THR A 11 -5.51 -5.36 9.20
N LEU A 12 -4.94 -5.80 8.08
CA LEU A 12 -3.91 -5.07 7.35
C LEU A 12 -4.56 -4.12 6.34
N CYS A 13 -4.33 -2.82 6.49
CA CYS A 13 -4.70 -1.82 5.48
C CYS A 13 -3.51 -1.60 4.53
N ALA A 14 -3.62 -2.11 3.31
CA ALA A 14 -2.65 -1.90 2.25
C ALA A 14 -3.01 -0.66 1.42
N ILE A 15 -2.11 0.32 1.39
CA ILE A 15 -2.28 1.58 0.66
C ILE A 15 -1.59 1.49 -0.69
N LEU A 16 -2.39 1.41 -1.74
CA LEU A 16 -1.97 1.35 -3.14
C LEU A 16 -1.99 2.76 -3.76
N LEU A 17 -1.50 2.87 -5.00
CA LEU A 17 -1.50 4.15 -5.70
C LEU A 17 -2.92 4.56 -6.09
N ASN A 18 -3.62 3.66 -6.78
CA ASN A 18 -4.93 3.87 -7.34
C ASN A 18 -5.64 2.54 -7.63
N PRO A 19 -6.99 2.53 -7.76
CA PRO A 19 -7.74 1.33 -8.04
C PRO A 19 -7.34 0.69 -9.38
N ALA A 20 -7.35 -0.65 -9.42
CA ALA A 20 -7.26 -1.38 -10.67
C ALA A 20 -8.56 -1.25 -11.47
N LEU A 21 -8.48 -1.37 -12.80
CA LEU A 21 -9.65 -1.42 -13.70
C LEU A 21 -10.46 -2.74 -13.59
N ARG A 22 -9.97 -3.70 -12.81
CA ARG A 22 -10.58 -5.02 -12.61
C ARG A 22 -10.78 -5.26 -11.11
N PRO A 23 -11.67 -6.19 -10.72
CA PRO A 23 -11.87 -6.56 -9.32
C PRO A 23 -10.54 -6.88 -8.65
N ALA A 24 -10.31 -6.32 -7.45
CA ALA A 24 -9.03 -6.43 -6.77
C ALA A 24 -8.59 -7.88 -6.58
N ALA A 25 -9.53 -8.78 -6.25
CA ALA A 25 -9.30 -10.21 -6.02
C ALA A 25 -8.66 -10.94 -7.22
N GLU A 26 -8.83 -10.41 -8.44
CA GLU A 26 -8.25 -10.97 -9.67
C GLU A 26 -6.83 -10.46 -9.96
N THR A 27 -6.35 -9.49 -9.18
CA THR A 27 -5.06 -8.85 -9.42
C THR A 27 -3.90 -9.62 -8.79
N ILE A 28 -2.75 -9.62 -9.47
CA ILE A 28 -1.48 -10.13 -8.89
C ILE A 28 -1.13 -9.37 -7.62
N SER A 29 -1.47 -8.07 -7.55
CA SER A 29 -1.24 -7.26 -6.35
C SER A 29 -1.98 -7.82 -5.15
N PHE A 30 -3.27 -8.11 -5.28
CA PHE A 30 -4.07 -8.69 -4.19
C PHE A 30 -3.54 -10.05 -3.75
N ARG A 31 -3.19 -10.93 -4.69
CA ARG A 31 -2.57 -12.23 -4.37
C ARG A 31 -1.28 -12.06 -3.57
N ASN A 32 -0.40 -11.13 -3.96
CA ASN A 32 0.86 -10.90 -3.25
C ASN A 32 0.64 -10.24 -1.88
N LEU A 33 -0.39 -9.39 -1.73
CA LEU A 33 -0.80 -8.86 -0.43
C LEU A 33 -1.32 -9.96 0.50
N GLY A 34 -2.02 -10.96 -0.04
CA GLY A 34 -2.41 -12.15 0.72
C GLY A 34 -1.22 -12.89 1.34
N CYS A 35 -0.08 -12.97 0.64
CA CYS A 35 1.16 -13.54 1.18
C CYS A 35 1.75 -12.71 2.35
N ALA A 36 1.43 -11.41 2.45
CA ALA A 36 1.93 -10.54 3.51
C ALA A 36 1.10 -10.63 4.81
N LEU A 37 -0.18 -10.99 4.73
CA LEU A 37 -1.07 -11.09 5.89
C LEU A 37 -0.46 -11.90 7.06
N PRO A 38 -0.09 -13.18 6.90
CA PRO A 38 0.46 -13.96 8.00
C PRO A 38 1.82 -13.44 8.48
N LEU A 39 2.60 -12.81 7.59
CA LEU A 39 3.92 -12.24 7.95
C LEU A 39 3.79 -11.01 8.85
N VAL A 40 2.68 -10.29 8.73
CA VAL A 40 2.34 -9.10 9.53
C VAL A 40 1.49 -9.47 10.75
N GLY A 41 1.05 -10.74 10.86
CA GLY A 41 0.16 -11.18 11.93
C GLY A 41 -1.29 -10.70 11.77
N CYS A 42 -1.72 -10.48 10.53
CA CYS A 42 -3.09 -10.13 10.16
C CYS A 42 -3.75 -11.29 9.41
N ASP A 43 -5.08 -11.32 9.41
CA ASP A 43 -5.90 -12.32 8.70
C ASP A 43 -6.91 -11.67 7.74
N ARG A 44 -7.11 -10.34 7.85
CA ARG A 44 -7.94 -9.56 6.93
C ARG A 44 -7.12 -8.56 6.16
N LEU A 45 -7.46 -8.41 4.88
CA LEU A 45 -6.89 -7.39 4.01
C LEU A 45 -7.95 -6.33 3.69
N ARG A 46 -7.60 -5.07 3.93
CA ARG A 46 -8.33 -3.91 3.44
C ARG A 46 -7.45 -3.16 2.45
N LEU A 47 -8.02 -2.77 1.31
CA LEU A 47 -7.32 -1.94 0.34
C LEU A 47 -7.79 -0.49 0.47
N ALA A 48 -6.84 0.42 0.35
CA ALA A 48 -7.10 1.84 0.15
C ALA A 48 -6.13 2.39 -0.90
N ASN A 49 -6.43 3.57 -1.45
CA ASN A 49 -5.65 4.15 -2.54
C ASN A 49 -5.27 5.59 -2.22
N LEU A 50 -4.07 6.01 -2.62
CA LEU A 50 -3.66 7.42 -2.53
C LEU A 50 -4.58 8.33 -3.34
N LEU A 51 -4.99 7.87 -4.53
CA LEU A 51 -6.00 8.51 -5.37
C LEU A 51 -7.03 7.47 -5.79
N ASP A 52 -8.29 7.70 -5.47
CA ASP A 52 -9.42 6.83 -5.83
C ASP A 52 -9.89 7.07 -7.27
N VAL A 53 -8.94 7.02 -8.20
CA VAL A 53 -9.17 7.22 -9.64
C VAL A 53 -8.62 6.02 -10.40
N PRO A 54 -9.49 5.12 -10.90
CA PRO A 54 -9.05 3.93 -11.61
C PRO A 54 -8.20 4.29 -12.85
N SER A 55 -7.04 3.65 -12.99
CA SER A 55 -6.21 3.76 -14.19
C SER A 55 -5.50 2.45 -14.50
N LYS A 56 -5.14 2.27 -15.76
CA LYS A 56 -4.36 1.12 -16.25
C LYS A 56 -2.92 1.17 -15.76
N ASP A 57 -2.33 2.35 -15.78
CA ASP A 57 -0.94 2.59 -15.42
C ASP A 57 -0.70 4.04 -14.96
N GLN A 58 0.53 4.32 -14.55
CA GLN A 58 0.96 5.65 -14.08
C GLN A 58 0.92 6.70 -15.19
N ALA A 59 1.10 6.33 -16.46
CA ALA A 59 1.09 7.28 -17.57
C ALA A 59 -0.34 7.77 -17.83
N GLN A 60 -1.32 6.86 -17.79
CA GLN A 60 -2.73 7.24 -17.83
C GLN A 60 -3.10 8.09 -16.62
N LEU A 61 -2.67 7.72 -15.41
CA LEU A 61 -2.95 8.51 -14.19
C LEU A 61 -2.42 9.95 -14.30
N ALA A 62 -1.25 10.14 -14.94
CA ALA A 62 -0.62 11.44 -15.12
C ALA A 62 -1.43 12.43 -15.97
N VAL A 63 -2.30 11.94 -16.86
CA VAL A 63 -3.09 12.76 -17.77
C VAL A 63 -4.57 12.90 -17.36
N LEU A 64 -5.00 12.19 -16.31
CA LEU A 64 -6.36 12.32 -15.80
C LEU A 64 -6.55 13.70 -15.12
N PRO A 65 -7.74 14.31 -15.23
CA PRO A 65 -8.04 15.57 -14.57
C PRO A 65 -8.24 15.31 -13.07
N ILE A 66 -7.15 15.32 -12.31
CA ILE A 66 -7.18 15.14 -10.86
C ILE A 66 -7.14 16.52 -10.20
N GLY A 67 -8.24 16.87 -9.54
CA GLY A 67 -8.43 18.12 -8.83
C GLY A 67 -8.72 17.91 -7.35
N GLU A 68 -9.12 19.01 -6.70
CA GLU A 68 -9.48 19.01 -5.28
C GLU A 68 -10.64 18.05 -4.93
N PRO A 69 -11.69 17.89 -5.76
CA PRO A 69 -12.77 16.95 -5.47
C PRO A 69 -12.27 15.50 -5.34
N GLU A 70 -11.46 15.03 -6.30
CA GLU A 70 -10.93 13.67 -6.31
C GLU A 70 -9.97 13.44 -5.14
N VAL A 71 -9.14 14.44 -4.82
CA VAL A 71 -8.22 14.40 -3.67
C VAL A 71 -8.99 14.33 -2.35
N THR A 72 -10.03 15.17 -2.19
CA THR A 72 -10.87 15.20 -0.99
C THR A 72 -11.60 13.88 -0.79
N GLN A 73 -12.18 13.32 -1.86
CA GLN A 73 -12.81 12.00 -1.82
C GLN A 73 -11.80 10.91 -1.43
N SER A 74 -10.62 10.91 -2.05
CA SER A 74 -9.56 9.94 -1.75
C SER A 74 -9.12 10.00 -0.29
N ARG A 75 -8.98 11.21 0.27
CA ARG A 75 -8.68 11.42 1.70
C ARG A 75 -9.75 10.84 2.60
N ALA A 76 -11.03 11.08 2.30
CA ALA A 76 -12.14 10.55 3.10
C ALA A 76 -12.14 9.02 3.10
N LEU A 77 -11.95 8.39 1.93
CA LEU A 77 -11.89 6.93 1.80
C LEU A 77 -10.65 6.34 2.50
N LEU A 78 -9.50 7.01 2.41
CA LEU A 78 -8.29 6.62 3.15
C LEU A 78 -8.51 6.67 4.66
N ALA A 79 -9.06 7.77 5.17
CA ALA A 79 -9.33 7.94 6.60
C ALA A 79 -10.32 6.88 7.12
N GLU A 80 -11.36 6.58 6.34
CA GLU A 80 -12.31 5.51 6.65
C GLU A 80 -11.62 4.14 6.70
N ALA A 81 -10.80 3.83 5.70
CA ALA A 81 -10.11 2.56 5.63
C ALA A 81 -9.17 2.35 6.83
N LEU A 82 -8.50 3.42 7.27
CA LEU A 82 -7.54 3.41 8.37
C LEU A 82 -8.17 3.29 9.76
N ARG A 83 -9.42 3.75 9.98
CA ARG A 83 -10.05 3.76 11.31
C ARG A 83 -10.18 2.38 11.97
N GLY A 84 -10.18 1.31 11.17
CA GLY A 84 -10.27 -0.07 11.66
C GLY A 84 -9.08 -0.95 11.27
N ALA A 85 -7.93 -0.35 10.97
CA ALA A 85 -6.72 -1.08 10.61
C ALA A 85 -5.83 -1.31 11.84
N ASP A 86 -5.41 -2.55 12.06
CA ASP A 86 -4.44 -2.90 13.09
C ASP A 86 -3.00 -2.65 12.63
N GLU A 87 -2.76 -2.82 11.34
CA GLU A 87 -1.46 -2.66 10.70
C GLU A 87 -1.64 -1.92 9.37
N VAL A 88 -0.66 -1.10 9.01
CA VAL A 88 -0.66 -0.33 7.75
C VAL A 88 0.52 -0.76 6.89
N LEU A 89 0.28 -1.01 5.62
CA LEU A 89 1.30 -1.36 4.63
C LEU A 89 1.31 -0.33 3.51
N PHE A 90 2.48 0.24 3.24
CA PHE A 90 2.67 1.14 2.10
C PHE A 90 3.05 0.36 0.84
N ALA A 91 2.25 0.51 -0.21
CA ALA A 91 2.28 -0.37 -1.38
C ALA A 91 2.02 0.37 -2.71
N TRP A 92 2.19 1.68 -2.79
CA TRP A 92 1.85 2.48 -3.98
C TRP A 92 2.92 2.48 -5.09
N GLY A 93 4.12 1.97 -4.83
CA GLY A 93 5.25 1.99 -5.75
C GLY A 93 6.09 3.27 -5.68
N SER A 94 7.10 3.36 -6.54
CA SER A 94 7.86 4.60 -6.68
C SER A 94 7.00 5.65 -7.39
N ASN A 95 6.93 6.85 -6.80
CA ASN A 95 6.08 7.93 -7.25
C ASN A 95 6.74 8.70 -8.42
N ARG A 96 6.96 8.03 -9.56
CA ARG A 96 7.60 8.61 -10.75
C ARG A 96 6.64 9.45 -11.61
N VAL A 97 5.43 9.69 -11.13
CA VAL A 97 4.47 10.56 -11.81
C VAL A 97 4.99 12.00 -11.73
N SER A 98 5.19 12.64 -12.88
CA SER A 98 5.64 14.02 -12.98
C SER A 98 4.46 14.98 -13.17
N GLY A 99 4.74 16.28 -13.25
CA GLY A 99 3.72 17.31 -13.46
C GLY A 99 2.76 17.47 -12.29
N ARG A 100 1.55 17.97 -12.59
CA ARG A 100 0.52 18.30 -11.60
C ARG A 100 0.12 17.10 -10.75
N THR A 101 -0.14 15.95 -11.38
CA THR A 101 -0.49 14.72 -10.65
C THR A 101 0.63 14.26 -9.73
N GLY A 102 1.89 14.44 -10.14
CA GLY A 102 3.05 14.16 -9.29
C GLY A 102 3.08 15.02 -8.02
N THR A 103 2.77 16.32 -8.16
CA THR A 103 2.66 17.24 -7.01
C THR A 103 1.53 16.83 -6.08
N ILE A 104 0.34 16.57 -6.63
CA ILE A 104 -0.82 16.09 -5.87
C ILE A 104 -0.50 14.80 -5.10
N LEU A 105 0.19 13.85 -5.74
CA LEU A 105 0.56 12.60 -5.08
C LEU A 105 1.56 12.80 -3.94
N ARG A 106 2.55 13.70 -4.09
CA ARG A 106 3.47 14.04 -2.99
C ARG A 106 2.73 14.68 -1.82
N GLU A 107 1.82 15.61 -2.11
CA GLU A 107 0.98 16.24 -1.10
C GLU A 107 0.06 15.21 -0.42
N GLN A 108 -0.48 14.24 -1.17
CA GLN A 108 -1.26 13.15 -0.60
C GLN A 108 -0.47 12.25 0.32
N VAL A 109 0.76 11.87 -0.06
CA VAL A 109 1.64 11.08 0.80
C VAL A 109 1.98 11.85 2.07
N ALA A 110 2.26 13.16 1.96
CA ALA A 110 2.54 14.00 3.11
C ALA A 110 1.32 14.14 4.03
N TRP A 111 0.12 14.31 3.47
CA TRP A 111 -1.14 14.31 4.22
C TRP A 111 -1.36 12.97 4.93
N LEU A 112 -1.17 11.84 4.23
CA LEU A 112 -1.37 10.50 4.77
C LEU A 112 -0.44 10.24 5.95
N ARG A 113 0.84 10.58 5.83
CA ARG A 113 1.82 10.42 6.93
C ARG A 113 1.38 11.19 8.18
N ARG A 114 1.02 12.47 8.02
CA ARG A 114 0.49 13.29 9.13
C ARG A 114 -0.79 12.70 9.72
N HIS A 115 -1.71 12.22 8.88
CA HIS A 115 -2.96 11.62 9.34
C HIS A 115 -2.74 10.33 10.15
N LEU A 116 -1.78 9.50 9.74
CA LEU A 116 -1.39 8.30 10.48
C LEU A 116 -0.76 8.65 11.83
N GLU A 117 0.16 9.63 11.85
CA GLU A 117 0.80 10.12 13.07
C GLU A 117 -0.23 10.66 14.08
N THR A 118 -1.17 11.50 13.63
CA THR A 118 -2.24 12.05 14.49
C THR A 118 -3.23 11.00 14.96
N SER A 119 -3.37 9.91 14.20
CA SER A 119 -4.19 8.74 14.58
C SER A 119 -3.44 7.76 15.50
N GLY A 120 -2.22 8.08 15.92
CA GLY A 120 -1.41 7.27 16.83
C GLY A 120 -0.68 6.09 16.17
N VAL A 121 -0.78 5.95 14.84
CA VAL A 121 0.00 4.95 14.10
C VAL A 121 1.46 5.40 14.09
N ARG A 122 2.36 4.53 14.57
CA ARG A 122 3.80 4.84 14.69
C ARG A 122 4.65 4.20 13.63
N ARG A 123 4.16 3.13 13.01
CA ARG A 123 4.91 2.32 12.06
C ARG A 123 4.04 1.93 10.87
N ALA A 124 4.68 1.77 9.72
CA ALA A 124 4.07 1.15 8.55
C ALA A 124 5.00 0.07 7.98
N TRP A 125 4.40 -1.00 7.49
CA TRP A 125 5.10 -2.06 6.79
C TRP A 125 5.51 -1.60 5.40
N MET A 126 6.70 -2.00 4.98
CA MET A 126 7.26 -1.73 3.66
C MET A 126 8.14 -2.88 3.20
N VAL A 127 8.30 -3.02 1.88
CA VAL A 127 9.22 -4.00 1.30
C VAL A 127 10.59 -3.35 1.10
N ALA A 128 11.56 -3.79 1.90
CA ALA A 128 12.92 -3.28 1.97
C ALA A 128 12.93 -1.75 2.09
N GLY A 129 12.24 -1.22 3.11
CA GLY A 129 12.23 0.21 3.46
C GLY A 129 11.55 1.15 2.49
N THR A 130 10.84 0.65 1.47
CA THR A 130 10.17 1.51 0.49
C THR A 130 8.75 1.02 0.19
N PRO A 131 7.84 1.91 -0.24
CA PRO A 131 6.45 1.57 -0.49
C PRO A 131 6.27 0.82 -1.82
N ARG A 132 6.98 -0.29 -2.06
CA ARG A 132 7.02 -0.97 -3.36
C ARG A 132 5.64 -1.53 -3.74
N HIS A 133 5.26 -1.39 -5.00
CA HIS A 133 4.00 -1.91 -5.49
C HIS A 133 3.97 -3.46 -5.47
N PRO A 134 2.90 -4.12 -4.99
CA PRO A 134 2.87 -5.57 -4.79
C PRO A 134 3.13 -6.39 -6.04
N SER A 135 2.73 -5.90 -7.23
CA SER A 135 3.03 -6.59 -8.50
C SER A 135 4.53 -6.75 -8.78
N ARG A 136 5.39 -5.93 -8.15
CA ARG A 136 6.85 -5.97 -8.33
C ARG A 136 7.58 -6.76 -7.24
N TRP A 137 6.90 -7.21 -6.19
CA TRP A 137 7.55 -7.91 -5.08
C TRP A 137 8.25 -9.20 -5.51
N ARG A 138 7.57 -10.02 -6.32
CA ARG A 138 8.14 -11.29 -6.83
C ARG A 138 9.39 -11.06 -7.68
N GLN A 139 9.40 -10.01 -8.49
CA GLN A 139 10.58 -9.60 -9.25
C GLN A 139 11.69 -9.09 -8.33
N TYR A 140 11.34 -8.32 -7.29
CA TYR A 140 12.29 -7.75 -6.34
C TYR A 140 13.01 -8.82 -5.53
N VAL A 141 12.27 -9.77 -4.93
CA VAL A 141 12.82 -10.87 -4.14
C VAL A 141 13.09 -12.13 -4.96
N GLY A 142 13.04 -12.04 -6.29
CA GLY A 142 13.24 -13.18 -7.18
C GLY A 142 14.62 -13.80 -7.01
N PRO A 143 14.76 -15.12 -7.16
CA PRO A 143 16.03 -15.83 -6.95
C PRO A 143 17.14 -15.31 -7.87
N GLU A 144 16.80 -14.92 -9.09
CA GLU A 144 17.71 -14.35 -10.09
C GLU A 144 18.45 -13.10 -9.60
N LYS A 145 17.84 -12.31 -8.72
CA LYS A 145 18.45 -11.08 -8.21
C LYS A 145 19.34 -11.33 -7.00
N ALA A 146 19.32 -12.53 -6.42
CA ALA A 146 20.10 -12.96 -5.26
C ALA A 146 20.10 -11.98 -4.06
N ARG A 147 19.12 -11.07 -3.96
CA ARG A 147 19.03 -10.05 -2.89
C ARG A 147 18.78 -10.67 -1.53
N VAL A 148 18.00 -11.73 -1.51
CA VAL A 148 17.62 -12.50 -0.32
C VAL A 148 17.53 -13.97 -0.67
N ARG A 149 18.04 -14.84 0.20
CA ARG A 149 17.93 -16.29 0.06
C ARG A 149 16.57 -16.77 0.54
N GLY A 150 16.04 -17.85 0.00
CA GLY A 150 14.82 -18.51 0.49
C GLY A 150 14.21 -19.41 -0.57
N SER A 151 13.55 -20.50 -0.14
CA SER A 151 12.94 -21.51 -1.01
C SER A 151 11.68 -20.98 -1.70
N THR A 152 10.81 -20.30 -0.97
CA THR A 152 9.54 -19.79 -1.49
C THR A 152 9.55 -18.27 -1.67
N PHE A 153 8.52 -17.72 -2.32
CA PHE A 153 8.36 -16.27 -2.40
C PHE A 153 8.11 -15.67 -1.02
N GLU A 154 7.30 -16.34 -0.21
CA GLU A 154 6.91 -15.99 1.15
C GLU A 154 8.14 -15.94 2.07
N ASP A 155 9.02 -16.96 2.00
CA ASP A 155 10.28 -16.99 2.77
C ASP A 155 11.16 -15.79 2.45
N ARG A 156 11.20 -15.39 1.17
CA ARG A 156 12.02 -14.27 0.71
C ARG A 156 11.36 -12.93 1.03
N LEU A 157 10.02 -12.85 0.96
CA LEU A 157 9.25 -11.67 1.35
C LEU A 157 9.40 -11.39 2.85
N ALA A 158 9.34 -12.42 3.70
CA ALA A 158 9.51 -12.31 5.15
C ALA A 158 10.84 -11.66 5.57
N LYS A 159 11.87 -11.75 4.73
CA LYS A 159 13.20 -11.16 4.98
C LYS A 159 13.29 -9.68 4.64
N VAL A 160 12.35 -9.16 3.87
CA VAL A 160 12.36 -7.78 3.38
C VAL A 160 11.14 -6.98 3.81
N LEU A 161 10.05 -7.64 4.19
CA LEU A 161 8.85 -6.99 4.71
C LEU A 161 9.09 -6.66 6.18
N ALA A 162 9.23 -5.38 6.48
CA ALA A 162 9.53 -4.91 7.83
C ALA A 162 8.67 -3.69 8.17
N ALA A 163 8.41 -3.50 9.46
CA ALA A 163 7.77 -2.29 9.98
C ALA A 163 8.83 -1.18 10.11
N HIS A 164 8.52 0.00 9.59
CA HIS A 164 9.38 1.17 9.64
C HIS A 164 8.67 2.30 10.39
N PRO A 165 9.40 3.08 11.20
CA PRO A 165 8.84 4.28 11.83
C PRO A 165 8.33 5.28 10.78
N LEU A 166 7.21 5.94 11.06
CA LEU A 166 6.64 6.94 10.15
C LEU A 166 7.41 8.27 10.14
N ASP A 167 8.07 8.58 11.25
CA ASP A 167 8.92 9.76 11.49
C ASP A 167 10.35 9.60 10.94
N ALA A 168 10.70 8.41 10.44
CA ALA A 168 11.97 8.19 9.78
C ALA A 168 12.04 9.00 8.47
N PRO A 169 13.13 9.73 8.20
CA PRO A 169 13.33 10.39 6.91
C PRO A 169 13.27 9.34 5.79
N ASP A 170 12.69 9.72 4.65
CA ASP A 170 12.68 8.83 3.47
C ASP A 170 14.14 8.41 3.16
N PRO A 171 14.40 7.11 2.92
CA PRO A 171 15.74 6.67 2.55
C PRO A 171 16.18 7.39 1.25
N PRO A 172 17.48 7.73 1.12
CA PRO A 172 18.01 8.48 -0.01
C PRO A 172 17.81 7.78 -1.36
#